data_AF-A0A1C3PBQ2-F1
#
_entry.id   AF-A0A1C3PBQ2-F1
#
_cell.length_a   1.000
_cell.length_b   1.000
_cell.length_c   1.000
_cell.angle_alpha   90.00
_cell.angle_beta   90.00
_cell.angle_gamma   90.00
#
_symmetry.space_group_name_H-M   'P 1'
#
loop_
_entity.id
_entity.type
_entity.pdbx_description
1 polymer ?
#
loop_
_entity_poly.entity_id
_entity_poly.type
_entity_poly.pdbx_seq_one_letter_code
_entity_poly.pdbx_strand_id
1 'polypeptide(L)'
;MPSLGFAPSFFTHYPDLPKDVQKKIPGLMAKFEASTLAGIHLEKPKTIADPRARTIRINSFWRGVVMAPTDGDTYVLFDVLPHDDAYTWCECHTFVMNTATNAVEVVDVCAVRAVKDALAGSDGGPGSPETGAALFAAFSDLDILSLGSYLVVGAEPGKLGEISDGSIRPEETVRAWTASA
;
A
#
# COMPACT_ATOMS: atom_id res chain seq x y z
N MET A 1 -18.46 9.16 -12.00
CA MET A 1 -19.26 8.05 -11.42
C MET A 1 -18.27 7.12 -10.77
N PRO A 2 -18.43 6.81 -9.48
CA PRO A 2 -17.46 5.98 -8.81
C PRO A 2 -17.45 4.56 -9.34
N SER A 3 -16.25 4.01 -9.49
CA SER A 3 -16.03 2.65 -9.97
C SER A 3 -15.16 1.88 -8.98
N LEU A 4 -15.35 0.56 -8.94
CA LEU A 4 -14.57 -0.34 -8.10
C LEU A 4 -13.75 -1.29 -8.98
N GLY A 5 -12.44 -1.06 -9.02
CA GLY A 5 -11.46 -1.98 -9.55
C GLY A 5 -11.06 -3.05 -8.53
N PHE A 6 -10.43 -4.11 -9.01
CA PHE A 6 -9.92 -5.21 -8.18
C PHE A 6 -8.43 -5.38 -8.43
N ALA A 7 -7.65 -5.41 -7.35
CA ALA A 7 -6.25 -5.78 -7.45
C ALA A 7 -6.12 -7.28 -7.81
N PRO A 8 -5.06 -7.69 -8.52
CA PRO A 8 -4.84 -9.11 -8.81
C PRO A 8 -4.79 -9.98 -7.53
N SER A 9 -4.24 -9.44 -6.43
CA SER A 9 -4.17 -10.11 -5.12
C SER A 9 -5.54 -10.54 -4.58
N PHE A 10 -6.59 -9.74 -4.86
CA PHE A 10 -7.94 -10.07 -4.42
C PHE A 10 -8.38 -11.43 -4.95
N PHE A 11 -8.07 -11.73 -6.21
CA PHE A 11 -8.49 -12.99 -6.84
C PHE A 11 -7.71 -14.20 -6.32
N THR A 12 -6.57 -14.00 -5.68
CA THR A 12 -5.83 -15.06 -4.98
C THR A 12 -6.56 -15.53 -3.73
N HIS A 13 -7.14 -14.60 -2.96
CA HIS A 13 -7.84 -14.89 -1.69
C HIS A 13 -9.34 -15.10 -1.85
N TYR A 14 -9.94 -14.58 -2.93
CA TYR A 14 -11.38 -14.69 -3.19
C TYR A 14 -11.95 -16.12 -3.08
N PRO A 15 -11.28 -17.18 -3.59
CA PRO A 15 -11.78 -18.55 -3.48
C PRO A 15 -11.93 -19.05 -2.03
N ASP A 16 -11.10 -18.53 -1.11
CA ASP A 16 -11.07 -18.94 0.30
C ASP A 16 -12.14 -18.23 1.14
N LEU A 17 -12.77 -17.18 0.60
CA LEU A 17 -13.84 -16.46 1.28
C LEU A 17 -15.08 -17.34 1.47
N PRO A 18 -15.86 -17.15 2.55
CA PRO A 18 -17.15 -17.80 2.71
C PRO A 18 -18.09 -17.52 1.53
N LYS A 19 -18.89 -18.52 1.12
CA LYS A 19 -19.78 -18.42 -0.05
C LYS A 19 -20.79 -17.27 0.05
N ASP A 20 -21.23 -16.92 1.27
CA ASP A 20 -22.14 -15.80 1.49
C ASP A 20 -21.45 -14.44 1.30
N VAL A 21 -20.15 -14.34 1.60
CA VAL A 21 -19.30 -13.16 1.35
C VAL A 21 -19.04 -13.01 -0.14
N GLN A 22 -18.64 -14.09 -0.82
CA GLN A 22 -18.41 -14.10 -2.28
C GLN A 22 -19.63 -13.57 -3.05
N LYS A 23 -20.84 -14.03 -2.69
CA LYS A 23 -22.11 -13.60 -3.31
C LYS A 23 -22.42 -12.11 -3.16
N LYS A 24 -21.79 -11.41 -2.21
CA LYS A 24 -22.01 -9.98 -1.98
C LYS A 24 -21.12 -9.09 -2.83
N ILE A 25 -20.03 -9.61 -3.41
CA ILE A 25 -19.08 -8.83 -4.19
C ILE A 25 -19.72 -8.20 -5.44
N PRO A 26 -20.51 -8.90 -6.27
CA PRO A 26 -21.16 -8.26 -7.41
C PRO A 26 -22.13 -7.13 -7.00
N GLY A 27 -22.84 -7.32 -5.89
CA GLY A 27 -23.72 -6.30 -5.32
C GLY A 27 -22.95 -5.10 -4.76
N LEU A 28 -21.70 -5.27 -4.36
CA LEU A 28 -20.81 -4.18 -3.98
C LEU A 28 -20.45 -3.32 -5.20
N MET A 29 -20.07 -3.96 -6.31
CA MET A 29 -19.74 -3.26 -7.55
C MET A 29 -20.91 -2.42 -8.05
N ALA A 30 -22.11 -3.01 -8.10
CA ALA A 30 -23.32 -2.29 -8.51
C ALA A 30 -23.64 -1.09 -7.62
N LYS A 31 -23.32 -1.15 -6.33
CA LYS A 31 -23.50 0.00 -5.41
C LYS A 31 -22.53 1.13 -5.72
N PHE A 32 -21.29 0.84 -6.14
CA PHE A 32 -20.35 1.86 -6.59
C PHE A 32 -20.87 2.59 -7.82
N GLU A 33 -21.35 1.84 -8.81
CA GLU A 33 -21.84 2.44 -10.05
C GLU A 33 -23.12 3.26 -9.84
N ALA A 34 -24.00 2.84 -8.93
CA ALA A 34 -25.31 3.45 -8.73
C ALA A 34 -25.36 4.58 -7.68
N SER A 35 -24.39 4.68 -6.76
CA SER A 35 -24.48 5.57 -5.59
C SER A 35 -23.53 6.76 -5.64
N THR A 36 -23.93 7.86 -5.00
CA THR A 36 -22.97 8.83 -4.47
C THR A 36 -22.19 8.18 -3.32
N LEU A 37 -20.91 8.55 -3.14
CA LEU A 37 -20.01 7.94 -2.15
C LEU A 37 -20.60 7.87 -0.73
N ALA A 38 -21.56 8.73 -0.38
CA ALA A 38 -22.26 8.72 0.90
C ALA A 38 -23.09 7.44 1.16
N GLY A 39 -23.55 6.72 0.12
CA GLY A 39 -24.30 5.46 0.26
C GLY A 39 -23.42 4.21 0.40
N ILE A 40 -22.14 4.36 0.09
CA ILE A 40 -21.13 3.31 0.12
C ILE A 40 -20.34 3.57 1.40
N HIS A 41 -20.68 2.91 2.50
CA HIS A 41 -20.06 3.11 3.82
C HIS A 41 -18.55 2.82 3.80
N LEU A 42 -17.77 3.76 3.29
CA LEU A 42 -16.32 3.79 3.25
C LEU A 42 -15.84 4.44 4.54
N GLU A 43 -15.31 3.62 5.42
CA GLU A 43 -14.78 4.04 6.70
C GLU A 43 -13.28 4.31 6.55
N LYS A 44 -12.82 5.38 7.20
CA LYS A 44 -11.39 5.64 7.38
C LYS A 44 -10.99 5.10 8.77
N PRO A 45 -10.15 4.05 8.86
CA PRO A 45 -9.63 3.59 10.14
C PRO A 45 -8.88 4.72 10.87
N LYS A 46 -8.81 4.64 12.21
CA LYS A 46 -8.19 5.68 13.03
C LYS A 46 -6.68 5.75 12.84
N THR A 47 -6.05 4.58 12.80
CA THR A 47 -4.62 4.40 12.56
C THR A 47 -4.48 3.79 11.18
N ILE A 48 -3.69 4.43 10.31
CA ILE A 48 -3.46 4.00 8.93
C ILE A 48 -2.02 4.33 8.53
N ALA A 49 -1.39 3.47 7.74
CA ALA A 49 -0.10 3.76 7.11
C ALA A 49 -0.24 4.73 5.94
N ASP A 50 -1.35 4.64 5.17
CA ASP A 50 -1.60 5.47 3.99
C ASP A 50 -2.95 6.19 4.10
N PRO A 51 -3.00 7.52 3.85
CA PRO A 51 -4.23 8.32 3.94
C PRO A 51 -5.32 7.93 2.94
N ARG A 52 -5.01 7.14 1.91
CA ARG A 52 -5.96 6.60 0.93
C ARG A 52 -6.61 5.30 1.38
N ALA A 53 -6.08 4.63 2.39
CA ALA A 53 -6.66 3.38 2.89
C ALA A 53 -8.08 3.60 3.45
N ARG A 54 -9.03 2.80 2.99
CA ARG A 54 -10.42 2.76 3.45
C ARG A 54 -10.84 1.32 3.68
N THR A 55 -11.80 1.13 4.57
CA THR A 55 -12.48 -0.15 4.71
C THR A 55 -13.93 -0.03 4.27
N ILE A 56 -14.45 -1.05 3.59
CA ILE A 56 -15.85 -1.13 3.18
C ILE A 56 -16.55 -2.32 3.80
N ARG A 57 -17.78 -2.13 4.27
CA ARG A 57 -18.56 -3.20 4.88
C ARG A 57 -19.11 -4.16 3.82
N ILE A 58 -18.71 -5.43 3.91
CA ILE A 58 -19.34 -6.52 3.13
C ILE A 58 -20.52 -7.10 3.89
N ASN A 59 -20.29 -7.47 5.16
CA ASN A 59 -21.34 -7.86 6.11
C ASN A 59 -20.93 -7.43 7.53
N SER A 60 -21.53 -8.02 8.58
CA SER A 60 -21.18 -7.65 9.96
C SER A 60 -19.73 -7.91 10.32
N PHE A 61 -19.17 -9.01 9.85
CA PHE A 61 -17.85 -9.49 10.23
C PHE A 61 -16.76 -9.15 9.21
N TRP A 62 -17.07 -9.21 7.92
CA TRP A 62 -16.09 -9.04 6.84
C TRP A 62 -16.03 -7.59 6.34
N ARG A 63 -14.82 -7.13 6.05
CA ARG A 63 -14.50 -5.82 5.50
C ARG A 63 -13.63 -5.98 4.26
N GLY A 64 -13.93 -5.22 3.22
CA GLY A 64 -13.01 -5.04 2.10
C GLY A 64 -11.99 -3.95 2.43
N VAL A 65 -10.72 -4.15 2.08
CA VAL A 65 -9.67 -3.13 2.15
C VAL A 65 -9.53 -2.46 0.78
N VAL A 66 -9.67 -1.13 0.76
CA VAL A 66 -9.84 -0.33 -0.45
C VAL A 66 -8.85 0.82 -0.46
N MET A 67 -8.22 1.07 -1.60
CA MET A 67 -7.53 2.34 -1.87
C MET A 67 -8.53 3.32 -2.47
N ALA A 68 -8.67 4.47 -1.81
CA ALA A 68 -9.36 5.62 -2.37
C ALA A 68 -8.46 6.33 -3.41
N PRO A 69 -9.05 6.88 -4.49
CA PRO A 69 -8.30 7.66 -5.47
C PRO A 69 -7.70 8.92 -4.83
N THR A 70 -6.54 9.36 -5.34
CA THR A 70 -6.03 10.73 -5.11
C THR A 70 -6.77 11.76 -5.94
N ASP A 71 -7.08 11.40 -7.19
CA ASP A 71 -7.86 12.17 -8.14
C ASP A 71 -8.84 11.24 -8.88
N GLY A 72 -10.01 11.76 -9.24
CA GLY A 72 -11.08 11.02 -9.89
C GLY A 72 -11.90 10.15 -8.93
N ASP A 73 -12.60 9.15 -9.49
CA ASP A 73 -13.62 8.38 -8.75
C ASP A 73 -13.34 6.85 -8.73
N THR A 74 -12.12 6.41 -9.05
CA THR A 74 -11.80 4.97 -9.14
C THR A 74 -11.19 4.45 -7.84
N TYR A 75 -11.89 3.51 -7.21
CA TYR A 75 -11.46 2.82 -6.00
C TYR A 75 -10.90 1.44 -6.37
N VAL A 76 -9.95 0.93 -5.60
CA VAL A 76 -9.37 -0.40 -5.84
C VAL A 76 -9.53 -1.26 -4.60
N LEU A 77 -10.21 -2.40 -4.73
CA LEU A 77 -10.32 -3.43 -3.69
C LEU A 77 -9.12 -4.36 -3.74
N PHE A 78 -8.40 -4.50 -2.64
CA PHE A 78 -7.20 -5.34 -2.55
C PHE A 78 -7.47 -6.70 -1.92
N ASP A 79 -8.31 -6.73 -0.88
CA ASP A 79 -8.63 -7.95 -0.14
C ASP A 79 -9.95 -7.80 0.62
N VAL A 80 -10.48 -8.92 1.13
CA VAL A 80 -11.64 -8.99 2.02
C VAL A 80 -11.26 -9.81 3.26
N LEU A 81 -11.19 -9.13 4.40
CA LEU A 81 -10.67 -9.67 5.64
C LEU A 81 -11.71 -9.59 6.77
N PRO A 82 -11.56 -10.37 7.85
CA PRO A 82 -12.23 -10.08 9.11
C PRO A 82 -12.00 -8.63 9.55
N HIS A 83 -12.93 -8.09 10.34
CA HIS A 83 -12.93 -6.68 10.72
C HIS A 83 -11.58 -6.17 11.26
N ASP A 84 -11.04 -6.85 12.26
CA ASP A 84 -9.83 -6.40 12.96
C ASP A 84 -8.58 -6.61 12.08
N ASP A 85 -8.57 -7.67 11.27
CA ASP A 85 -7.52 -7.94 10.29
C ASP A 85 -7.50 -6.86 9.19
N ALA A 86 -8.67 -6.40 8.73
CA ALA A 86 -8.75 -5.30 7.76
C ALA A 86 -8.19 -3.99 8.32
N TYR A 87 -8.40 -3.73 9.62
CA TYR A 87 -7.85 -2.54 10.27
C TYR A 87 -6.35 -2.65 10.43
N THR A 88 -5.86 -3.80 10.90
CA THR A 88 -4.43 -4.12 10.99
C THR A 88 -3.76 -4.00 9.61
N TRP A 89 -4.42 -4.48 8.56
CA TRP A 89 -3.94 -4.35 7.19
C TRP A 89 -3.76 -2.88 6.81
N CYS A 90 -4.74 -2.01 7.10
CA CYS A 90 -4.63 -0.57 6.83
C CYS A 90 -3.55 0.14 7.67
N GLU A 91 -3.25 -0.37 8.88
CA GLU A 91 -2.16 0.15 9.73
C GLU A 91 -0.77 -0.18 9.18
N CYS A 92 -0.66 -1.26 8.42
CA CYS A 92 0.63 -1.80 7.98
C CYS A 92 0.91 -1.68 6.49
N HIS A 93 -0.05 -1.31 5.65
CA HIS A 93 0.15 -1.26 4.20
C HIS A 93 0.07 0.16 3.63
N THR A 94 1.03 0.48 2.75
CA THR A 94 1.02 1.71 1.95
C THR A 94 0.95 1.39 0.46
N PHE A 95 0.37 2.31 -0.33
CA PHE A 95 0.26 2.15 -1.78
C PHE A 95 1.35 2.98 -2.47
N VAL A 96 2.07 2.38 -3.41
CA VAL A 96 3.10 3.08 -4.19
C VAL A 96 2.77 2.92 -5.67
N MET A 97 2.87 4.00 -6.43
CA MET A 97 2.77 3.91 -7.88
C MET A 97 4.17 3.67 -8.44
N ASN A 98 4.36 2.57 -9.13
CA ASN A 98 5.60 2.31 -9.85
C ASN A 98 5.57 3.07 -11.17
N THR A 99 6.39 4.10 -11.32
CA THR A 99 6.38 4.94 -12.53
C THR A 99 6.92 4.24 -13.77
N ALA A 100 7.71 3.17 -13.62
CA ALA A 100 8.23 2.40 -14.74
C ALA A 100 7.17 1.45 -15.33
N THR A 101 6.33 0.87 -14.46
CA THR A 101 5.31 -0.12 -14.87
C THR A 101 3.88 0.43 -14.87
N ASN A 102 3.67 1.61 -14.28
CA ASN A 102 2.37 2.19 -13.92
C ASN A 102 1.48 1.25 -13.07
N ALA A 103 2.11 0.30 -12.38
CA ALA A 103 1.40 -0.58 -11.47
C ALA A 103 1.28 0.05 -10.08
N VAL A 104 0.16 -0.23 -9.40
CA VAL A 104 0.02 0.06 -7.97
C VAL A 104 0.63 -1.10 -7.20
N GLU A 105 1.66 -0.82 -6.42
CA GLU A 105 2.31 -1.73 -5.49
C GLU A 105 1.78 -1.51 -4.08
N VAL A 106 1.64 -2.62 -3.34
CA VAL A 106 1.26 -2.59 -1.93
C VAL A 106 2.47 -3.01 -1.12
N VAL A 107 2.90 -2.17 -0.18
CA VAL A 107 4.06 -2.42 0.66
C VAL A 107 3.63 -2.58 2.10
N ASP A 108 3.96 -3.72 2.71
CA ASP A 108 3.82 -3.93 4.15
C ASP A 108 4.97 -3.25 4.91
N VAL A 109 4.72 -2.04 5.40
CA VAL A 109 5.71 -1.25 6.14
C VAL A 109 5.98 -1.81 7.53
N CYS A 110 5.06 -2.57 8.11
CA CYS A 110 5.28 -3.22 9.40
C CYS A 110 6.26 -4.39 9.24
N ALA A 111 6.06 -5.24 8.22
CA ALA A 111 6.97 -6.33 7.91
C ALA A 111 8.38 -5.82 7.56
N VAL A 112 8.48 -4.75 6.75
CA VAL A 112 9.78 -4.15 6.42
C VAL A 112 10.50 -3.63 7.67
N ARG A 113 9.79 -2.94 8.57
CA ARG A 113 10.37 -2.48 9.85
C ARG A 113 10.83 -3.65 10.71
N ALA A 114 10.01 -4.70 10.85
CA ALA A 114 10.38 -5.88 11.63
C ALA A 114 11.64 -6.56 11.09
N VAL A 115 11.80 -6.67 9.76
CA VAL A 115 13.01 -7.21 9.13
C VAL A 115 14.20 -6.29 9.40
N LYS A 116 14.06 -4.97 9.23
CA LYS A 116 15.12 -3.99 9.52
C LYS A 116 15.62 -4.13 10.96
N ASP A 117 14.71 -4.19 11.93
CA ASP A 117 15.05 -4.28 13.35
C ASP A 117 15.74 -5.60 13.68
N ALA A 118 15.29 -6.71 13.06
CA ALA A 118 15.92 -8.01 13.21
C ALA A 118 17.36 -8.03 12.66
N LEU A 119 17.63 -7.36 11.53
CA LEU A 119 18.97 -7.23 10.98
C LEU A 119 19.86 -6.27 11.79
N ALA A 120 19.29 -5.21 12.39
CA ALA A 120 20.05 -4.29 13.23
C ALA A 120 20.50 -4.92 14.56
N GLY A 121 19.81 -5.96 15.03
CA GLY A 121 20.18 -6.71 16.25
C GLY A 121 21.29 -7.75 16.09
N SER A 122 21.81 -7.98 14.87
CA SER A 122 22.89 -8.93 14.61
C SER A 122 24.27 -8.24 14.56
N ASP A 123 24.84 -7.93 15.72
CA ASP A 123 26.20 -7.37 15.88
C ASP A 123 27.33 -8.40 15.61
N GLY A 124 27.29 -9.14 14.49
CA GLY A 124 28.41 -10.02 14.12
C GLY A 124 28.17 -11.00 12.97
N GLY A 125 28.38 -10.57 11.71
CA GLY A 125 28.42 -11.39 10.49
C GLY A 125 28.37 -10.50 9.24
N PRO A 126 28.94 -10.88 8.07
CA PRO A 126 29.43 -9.93 7.06
C PRO A 126 28.28 -9.17 6.40
N GLY A 127 28.04 -7.96 6.89
CA GLY A 127 27.00 -7.06 6.42
C GLY A 127 27.16 -5.69 7.06
N SER A 128 28.39 -5.19 7.12
CA SER A 128 28.63 -3.77 7.42
C SER A 128 27.84 -2.94 6.40
N PRO A 129 27.31 -1.74 6.73
CA PRO A 129 26.54 -0.92 5.77
C PRO A 129 27.26 -0.71 4.42
N GLU A 130 28.60 -0.77 4.40
CA GLU A 130 29.39 -0.79 3.16
C GLU A 130 29.21 -2.03 2.26
N THR A 131 28.79 -3.20 2.77
CA THR A 131 28.56 -4.42 1.97
C THR A 131 27.23 -4.37 1.19
N GLY A 132 26.17 -3.82 1.80
CA GLY A 132 24.91 -3.57 1.10
C GLY A 132 25.05 -2.46 0.06
N ALA A 133 25.77 -1.39 0.41
CA ALA A 133 26.16 -0.35 -0.54
C ALA A 133 27.04 -0.91 -1.68
N ALA A 134 27.95 -1.83 -1.40
CA ALA A 134 28.78 -2.48 -2.42
C ALA A 134 28.00 -3.41 -3.35
N LEU A 135 26.93 -4.08 -2.88
CA LEU A 135 26.13 -5.00 -3.71
C LEU A 135 25.48 -4.28 -4.90
N PHE A 136 25.06 -3.03 -4.70
CA PHE A 136 24.42 -2.20 -5.72
C PHE A 136 25.28 -1.02 -6.19
N ALA A 137 26.54 -0.91 -5.75
CA ALA A 137 27.42 0.21 -6.09
C ALA A 137 27.62 0.45 -7.60
N ALA A 138 27.43 -0.59 -8.41
CA ALA A 138 27.54 -0.52 -9.88
C ALA A 138 26.30 0.10 -10.55
N PHE A 139 25.20 0.30 -9.82
CA PHE A 139 23.92 0.77 -10.35
C PHE A 139 23.51 2.07 -9.66
N SER A 140 22.98 3.01 -10.44
CA SER A 140 22.34 4.20 -9.85
C SER A 140 20.98 3.85 -9.25
N ASP A 141 20.49 4.67 -8.32
CA ASP A 141 19.12 4.53 -7.79
C ASP A 141 18.08 4.52 -8.91
N LEU A 142 18.32 5.30 -9.99
CA LEU A 142 17.43 5.33 -11.15
C LEU A 142 17.45 4.00 -11.93
N ASP A 143 18.61 3.35 -12.05
CA ASP A 143 18.71 2.04 -12.70
C ASP A 143 17.91 0.99 -11.91
N ILE A 144 18.01 1.02 -10.58
CA ILE A 144 17.27 0.11 -9.69
C ILE A 144 15.76 0.36 -9.79
N LEU A 145 15.33 1.63 -9.76
CA LEU A 145 13.94 2.01 -9.93
C LEU A 145 13.39 1.62 -11.31
N SER A 146 14.21 1.69 -12.37
CA SER A 146 13.81 1.32 -13.73
C SER A 146 13.47 -0.17 -13.88
N LEU A 147 14.03 -1.03 -13.03
CA LEU A 147 13.69 -2.46 -12.95
C LEU A 147 12.33 -2.69 -12.28
N GLY A 148 11.66 -1.63 -11.85
CA GLY A 148 10.42 -1.70 -11.08
C GLY A 148 10.65 -2.17 -9.64
N SER A 149 11.88 -2.07 -9.13
CA SER A 149 12.20 -2.40 -7.73
C SER A 149 12.08 -1.13 -6.89
N TYR A 150 11.07 -1.06 -6.01
CA TYR A 150 11.08 -0.06 -4.95
C TYR A 150 11.93 -0.61 -3.79
N LEU A 151 13.15 -0.09 -3.63
CA LEU A 151 13.92 -0.35 -2.42
C LEU A 151 13.22 0.41 -1.28
N VAL A 152 12.57 -0.33 -0.37
CA VAL A 152 12.03 0.27 0.85
C VAL A 152 13.19 0.61 1.78
N VAL A 153 13.86 1.74 1.52
CA VAL A 153 14.83 2.31 2.44
C VAL A 153 14.04 3.11 3.48
N GLY A 154 14.13 2.68 4.75
CA GLY A 154 13.28 3.12 5.84
C GLY A 154 13.12 4.65 5.96
N ALA A 155 11.97 5.15 5.52
CA ALA A 155 11.50 6.49 5.85
C ALA A 155 10.80 6.47 7.21
N GLU A 156 11.17 7.40 8.09
CA GLU A 156 10.47 7.62 9.34
C GLU A 156 9.10 8.27 9.08
N PRO A 157 8.03 7.83 9.78
CA PRO A 157 6.72 8.43 9.64
C PRO A 157 6.75 9.87 10.20
N GLY A 158 6.52 10.86 9.33
CA GLY A 158 6.42 12.28 9.72
C GLY A 158 7.26 13.29 8.92
N LYS A 159 8.12 12.82 8.00
CA LYS A 159 8.96 13.69 7.14
C LYS A 159 8.50 13.81 5.68
N LEU A 160 7.39 13.19 5.30
CA LEU A 160 6.73 13.44 4.01
C LEU A 160 6.01 14.79 4.12
N GLY A 161 6.73 15.86 3.80
CA GLY A 161 6.16 17.20 3.65
C GLY A 161 4.96 17.16 2.72
N GLU A 162 3.97 18.00 3.04
CA GLU A 162 2.71 18.20 2.31
C GLU A 162 2.87 18.02 0.79
N ILE A 163 2.39 16.90 0.25
CA ILE A 163 2.37 16.61 -1.19
C ILE A 163 0.94 16.76 -1.70
N SER A 164 0.69 17.89 -2.37
CA SER A 164 -0.62 18.31 -2.85
C SER A 164 -0.99 17.80 -4.26
N ASP A 165 -0.32 16.77 -4.80
CA ASP A 165 -0.63 16.31 -6.18
C ASP A 165 -0.31 14.82 -6.47
N GLY A 166 -0.11 13.97 -5.45
CA GLY A 166 -0.04 12.51 -5.63
C GLY A 166 1.09 11.96 -6.53
N SER A 167 1.96 12.81 -7.06
CA SER A 167 3.12 12.45 -7.88
C SER A 167 4.37 12.65 -7.05
N ILE A 168 4.97 11.55 -6.59
CA ILE A 168 6.33 11.60 -6.06
C ILE A 168 7.25 11.51 -7.27
N ARG A 169 7.92 12.62 -7.58
CA ARG A 169 8.94 12.60 -8.61
C ARG A 169 10.18 11.84 -8.09
N PRO A 170 10.77 10.91 -8.86
CA PRO A 170 11.92 10.11 -8.42
C PRO A 170 13.07 10.98 -7.86
N GLU A 171 13.32 12.14 -8.45
CA GLU A 171 14.37 13.08 -8.04
C GLU A 171 14.13 13.79 -6.69
N GLU A 172 12.87 13.92 -6.24
CA GLU A 172 12.53 14.49 -4.92
C GLU A 172 12.67 13.47 -3.80
N THR A 173 12.47 12.18 -4.10
CA THR A 173 12.67 11.06 -3.15
C THR A 173 14.12 10.97 -2.68
N VAL A 174 15.06 11.17 -3.60
CA VAL A 174 16.51 11.07 -3.33
C VAL A 174 17.04 12.29 -2.55
N ARG A 175 16.52 13.49 -2.80
CA ARG A 175 16.97 14.73 -2.13
C ARG A 175 16.44 14.90 -0.72
N ALA A 176 15.21 14.46 -0.43
CA ALA A 176 14.67 14.52 0.93
C ALA A 176 15.43 13.63 1.92
N TRP A 177 16.16 12.62 1.42
CA TRP A 177 16.87 11.62 2.22
C TRP A 177 18.35 11.97 2.46
N THR A 178 19.02 12.62 1.50
CA THR A 178 20.45 12.97 1.60
C THR A 178 20.76 14.18 2.48
N ALA A 179 19.76 14.98 2.88
CA ALA A 179 19.94 16.19 3.68
C ALA A 179 19.79 15.98 5.21
N SER A 180 19.82 14.75 5.72
CA SER A 180 19.77 14.46 7.16
C SER A 180 20.82 13.43 7.62
N ALA A 181 21.95 13.36 6.93
CA ALA A 181 23.18 12.74 7.44
C ALA A 181 24.15 13.83 7.92
#